data_AF-A0AAN1PNB0-F1
#
_entry.id   AF-A0AAN1PNB0-F1
#
_cell.length_a   1.000
_cell.length_b   1.000
_cell.length_c   1.000
_cell.angle_alpha   90.00
_cell.angle_beta   90.00
_cell.angle_gamma   90.00
#
_symmetry.space_group_name_H-M   'P 1'
#
loop_
_entity.id
_entity.type
_entity.pdbx_description
1 polymer ?
#
loop_
_entity_poly.entity_id
_entity_poly.type
_entity_poly.pdbx_seq_one_letter_code
_entity_poly.pdbx_strand_id
1 'polypeptide(L)'
;MKLKEQSLLTDLKVQADIEVAVYRAKLEQESLRFNVKTSGVYEKQAEVLMELYSQLSDLEYLMNVAINQGKPWDEKYDKFKSIYFEVRTYWRRNRILLSDEIDHLIRALLSDAFLAVENYGSGESSFLRGDFEYSDTQKQKAEQLKQSIPQILELLVTDFRDKIGVTDKNL
;
A
#
# COMPACT_ATOMS: atom_id res chain seq x y z
N MET A 1 -49.20 -9.36 -51.56
CA MET A 1 -49.14 -8.72 -50.22
C MET A 1 -48.17 -9.46 -49.30
N LYS A 2 -48.36 -10.75 -49.01
CA LYS A 2 -47.48 -11.59 -48.17
C LYS A 2 -45.98 -11.59 -48.52
N LEU A 3 -45.62 -11.60 -49.81
CA LEU A 3 -44.22 -11.58 -50.26
C LEU A 3 -43.48 -10.26 -49.92
N LYS A 4 -44.21 -9.12 -49.94
CA LYS A 4 -43.64 -7.82 -49.56
C LYS A 4 -43.44 -7.73 -48.05
N GLU A 5 -44.36 -8.26 -47.24
CA GLU A 5 -44.22 -8.35 -45.78
C GLU A 5 -43.04 -9.24 -45.36
N GLN A 6 -42.86 -10.39 -46.01
CA GLN A 6 -41.71 -11.26 -45.73
C GLN A 6 -40.37 -10.62 -46.08
N SER A 7 -40.29 -9.89 -47.20
CA SER A 7 -39.10 -9.11 -47.56
C SER A 7 -38.80 -8.04 -46.50
N LEU A 8 -39.81 -7.27 -46.08
CA LEU A 8 -39.65 -6.20 -45.10
C LEU A 8 -39.19 -6.71 -43.72
N LEU A 9 -39.72 -7.86 -43.28
CA LEU A 9 -39.30 -8.53 -42.04
C LEU A 9 -37.87 -9.06 -42.11
N THR A 10 -37.46 -9.54 -43.29
CA THR A 10 -36.10 -10.03 -43.51
C THR A 10 -35.09 -8.88 -43.48
N ASP A 11 -35.43 -7.76 -44.13
CA ASP A 11 -34.60 -6.55 -44.14
C ASP A 11 -34.45 -5.95 -42.74
N LEU A 12 -35.54 -5.90 -41.96
CA LEU A 12 -35.54 -5.48 -40.55
C LEU A 12 -34.65 -6.38 -39.69
N LYS A 13 -34.70 -7.70 -39.90
CA LYS A 13 -33.87 -8.64 -39.15
C LYS A 13 -32.39 -8.47 -39.49
N VAL A 14 -32.05 -8.33 -40.76
CA VAL A 14 -30.67 -8.08 -41.21
C VAL A 14 -30.14 -6.77 -40.62
N GLN A 15 -30.96 -5.73 -40.61
CA GLN A 15 -30.57 -4.43 -40.04
C GLN A 15 -30.37 -4.51 -38.52
N ALA A 16 -31.24 -5.23 -37.81
CA ALA A 16 -31.08 -5.51 -36.38
C ALA A 16 -29.82 -6.34 -36.08
N ASP A 17 -29.54 -7.37 -36.87
CA ASP A 17 -28.35 -8.22 -36.71
C ASP A 17 -27.06 -7.41 -36.92
N ILE A 18 -27.05 -6.49 -37.91
CA ILE A 18 -25.93 -5.57 -38.15
C ILE A 18 -25.76 -4.62 -36.96
N GLU A 19 -26.84 -4.01 -36.45
CA GLU A 19 -26.76 -3.13 -35.28
C GLU A 19 -26.25 -3.87 -34.04
N VAL A 20 -26.73 -5.09 -33.78
CA VAL A 20 -26.26 -5.94 -32.68
C VAL A 20 -24.77 -6.26 -32.82
N ALA A 21 -24.31 -6.59 -34.04
CA ALA A 21 -22.89 -6.84 -34.29
C ALA A 21 -22.03 -5.59 -34.01
N VAL A 22 -22.50 -4.41 -34.45
CA VAL A 22 -21.82 -3.12 -34.18
C VAL A 22 -21.79 -2.82 -32.68
N TYR A 23 -22.88 -3.03 -31.96
CA TYR A 23 -22.91 -2.82 -30.51
C TYR A 23 -21.99 -3.77 -29.75
N ARG A 24 -21.92 -5.05 -30.14
CA ARG A 24 -20.97 -6.02 -29.56
C ARG A 24 -19.52 -5.59 -29.78
N ALA A 25 -19.18 -5.21 -31.01
CA ALA A 25 -17.84 -4.74 -31.33
C ALA A 25 -17.44 -3.49 -30.53
N LYS A 26 -18.37 -2.54 -30.33
CA LYS A 26 -18.14 -1.36 -29.48
C LYS A 26 -17.93 -1.75 -28.01
N LEU A 27 -18.75 -2.65 -27.47
CA LEU A 27 -18.61 -3.13 -26.09
C LEU A 27 -17.28 -3.84 -25.87
N GLU A 28 -16.85 -4.70 -26.80
CA GLU A 28 -15.53 -5.35 -26.74
C GLU A 28 -14.39 -4.33 -26.79
N GLN A 29 -14.48 -3.32 -27.65
CA GLN A 29 -13.49 -2.25 -27.73
C GLN A 29 -13.40 -1.44 -26.43
N GLU A 30 -14.54 -1.08 -25.83
CA GLU A 30 -14.58 -0.38 -24.55
C GLU A 30 -14.05 -1.25 -23.41
N SER A 31 -14.40 -2.53 -23.39
CA SER A 31 -13.87 -3.51 -22.42
C SER A 31 -12.35 -3.64 -22.53
N LEU A 32 -11.80 -3.75 -23.74
CA LEU A 32 -10.36 -3.79 -23.98
C LEU A 32 -9.68 -2.50 -23.51
N ARG A 33 -10.25 -1.33 -23.84
CA ARG A 33 -9.71 -0.03 -23.42
C ARG A 33 -9.74 0.13 -21.90
N PHE A 34 -10.81 -0.35 -21.26
CA PHE A 34 -10.91 -0.41 -19.81
C PHE A 34 -9.80 -1.30 -19.26
N ASN A 35 -9.71 -2.56 -19.70
CA ASN A 35 -8.70 -3.50 -19.23
C ASN A 35 -7.27 -2.96 -19.37
N VAL A 36 -6.91 -2.37 -20.51
CA VAL A 36 -5.58 -1.74 -20.70
C VAL A 36 -5.33 -0.61 -19.71
N LYS A 37 -6.32 0.27 -19.50
CA LYS A 37 -6.21 1.36 -18.53
C LYS A 37 -6.08 0.84 -17.11
N THR A 38 -6.83 -0.19 -16.75
CA THR A 38 -6.85 -0.77 -15.42
C THR A 38 -5.58 -1.57 -15.13
N SER A 39 -5.00 -2.25 -16.14
CA SER A 39 -3.71 -2.95 -16.02
C SER A 39 -2.57 -2.01 -15.62
N GLY A 40 -2.46 -0.83 -16.25
CA GLY A 40 -1.42 0.14 -15.88
C GLY A 40 -1.60 0.71 -14.47
N VAL A 41 -2.84 0.81 -13.98
CA VAL A 41 -3.10 1.19 -12.58
C VAL A 41 -2.68 0.07 -11.63
N TYR A 42 -3.02 -1.18 -11.92
CA TYR A 42 -2.64 -2.31 -11.08
C TYR A 42 -1.13 -2.53 -11.02
N GLU A 43 -0.43 -2.35 -12.14
CA GLU A 43 1.04 -2.38 -12.19
C GLU A 43 1.63 -1.30 -11.28
N LYS A 44 1.16 -0.05 -11.39
CA LYS A 44 1.58 1.06 -10.52
C LYS A 44 1.31 0.77 -9.05
N GLN A 45 0.15 0.18 -8.73
CA GLN A 45 -0.20 -0.22 -7.37
C GLN A 45 0.77 -1.29 -6.87
N ALA A 46 1.06 -2.32 -7.67
CA ALA A 46 1.97 -3.39 -7.31
C ALA A 46 3.39 -2.87 -7.04
N GLU A 47 3.90 -1.97 -7.87
CA GLU A 47 5.20 -1.29 -7.66
C GLU A 47 5.24 -0.56 -6.32
N VAL A 48 4.20 0.22 -6.01
CA VAL A 48 4.12 0.99 -4.77
C VAL A 48 4.04 0.10 -3.54
N LEU A 49 3.25 -0.98 -3.62
CA LEU A 49 3.11 -1.94 -2.52
C LEU A 49 4.45 -2.64 -2.22
N MET A 50 5.18 -3.05 -3.27
CA MET A 50 6.49 -3.68 -3.15
C MET A 50 7.55 -2.74 -2.55
N GLU A 51 7.60 -1.49 -3.02
CA GLU A 51 8.54 -0.50 -2.51
C GLU A 51 8.24 -0.16 -1.05
N LEU A 52 6.97 0.06 -0.69
CA LEU A 52 6.59 0.29 0.71
C LEU A 52 6.91 -0.91 1.60
N TYR A 53 6.71 -2.14 1.12
CA TYR A 53 7.07 -3.34 1.87
C TYR A 53 8.58 -3.35 2.19
N SER A 54 9.42 -3.08 1.19
CA SER A 54 10.87 -3.02 1.38
C SER A 54 11.25 -1.95 2.41
N GLN A 55 10.78 -0.72 2.22
CA GLN A 55 11.17 0.39 3.08
C GLN A 55 10.64 0.26 4.52
N LEU A 56 9.45 -0.33 4.71
CA LEU A 56 8.91 -0.61 6.04
C LEU A 56 9.65 -1.75 6.74
N SER A 57 10.11 -2.77 6.00
CA SER A 57 10.95 -3.83 6.55
C SER A 57 12.29 -3.26 7.04
N ASP A 58 12.90 -2.36 6.26
CA ASP A 58 14.13 -1.66 6.66
C ASP A 58 13.88 -0.77 7.88
N LEU A 59 12.73 -0.07 7.92
CA LEU A 59 12.34 0.76 9.05
C LEU A 59 12.16 -0.08 10.33
N GLU A 60 11.53 -1.25 10.25
CA GLU A 60 11.38 -2.18 11.39
C GLU A 60 12.74 -2.58 11.95
N TYR A 61 13.65 -3.01 11.09
CA TYR A 61 15.00 -3.40 11.47
C TYR A 61 15.74 -2.23 12.13
N LEU A 62 15.71 -1.04 11.52
CA LEU A 62 16.40 0.14 12.04
C LEU A 62 15.79 0.66 13.34
N MET A 63 14.46 0.60 13.50
CA MET A 63 13.81 0.87 14.79
C MET A 63 14.33 -0.07 15.86
N ASN A 64 14.41 -1.37 15.57
CA ASN A 64 14.93 -2.36 16.52
C ASN A 64 16.39 -2.09 16.91
N VAL A 65 17.23 -1.71 15.95
CA VAL A 65 18.62 -1.32 16.20
C VAL A 65 18.68 -0.05 17.05
N ALA A 66 17.93 0.99 16.68
CA ALA A 66 17.91 2.28 17.37
C ALA A 66 17.43 2.19 18.81
N ILE A 67 16.46 1.31 19.11
CA ILE A 67 15.89 1.09 20.45
C ILE A 67 16.82 0.26 21.36
N ASN A 68 17.84 -0.41 20.81
CA ASN A 68 18.69 -1.33 21.57
C ASN A 68 20.19 -0.98 21.54
N GLN A 69 20.54 0.21 21.07
CA GLN A 69 21.94 0.59 20.81
C GLN A 69 22.71 1.11 22.03
N GLY A 70 22.07 1.35 23.18
CA GLY A 70 22.73 1.74 24.44
C GLY A 70 23.39 3.14 24.45
N LYS A 71 23.42 3.81 23.28
CA LYS A 71 23.97 5.15 23.10
C LYS A 71 22.99 5.99 22.27
N PRO A 72 22.46 7.10 22.81
CA PRO A 72 21.49 7.89 22.07
C PRO A 72 22.16 8.72 20.96
N TRP A 73 21.41 8.96 19.88
CA TRP A 73 21.78 9.83 18.74
C TRP A 73 23.14 9.53 18.09
N ASP A 74 23.43 8.25 17.87
CA ASP A 74 24.60 7.82 17.10
C ASP A 74 24.28 7.64 15.60
N GLU A 75 25.24 7.12 14.83
CA GLU A 75 25.09 6.87 13.38
C GLU A 75 23.88 5.97 13.04
N LYS A 76 23.51 5.05 13.93
CA LYS A 76 22.37 4.14 13.71
C LYS A 76 21.04 4.88 13.88
N TYR A 77 20.94 5.79 14.84
CA TYR A 77 19.80 6.70 14.96
C TYR A 77 19.67 7.58 13.71
N ASP A 78 20.77 8.11 13.18
CA ASP A 78 20.73 8.91 11.95
C ASP A 78 20.26 8.09 10.74
N LYS A 79 20.66 6.82 10.64
CA LYS A 79 20.16 5.88 9.61
C LYS A 79 18.66 5.65 9.74
N PHE A 80 18.16 5.36 10.96
CA PHE A 80 16.73 5.26 11.22
C PHE A 80 15.99 6.52 10.76
N LYS A 81 16.49 7.70 11.15
CA LYS A 81 15.88 8.98 10.82
C LYS A 81 15.81 9.22 9.31
N SER A 82 16.86 8.89 8.57
CA SER A 82 16.87 9.00 7.10
C SER A 82 15.77 8.13 6.49
N ILE A 83 15.75 6.84 6.82
CA ILE A 83 14.77 5.89 6.28
C ILE A 83 13.34 6.27 6.67
N TYR A 84 13.12 6.72 7.91
CA TYR A 84 11.81 7.21 8.34
C TYR A 84 11.29 8.35 7.43
N PHE A 85 12.14 9.33 7.11
CA PHE A 85 11.73 10.43 6.23
C PHE A 85 11.57 10.02 4.77
N GLU A 86 12.35 9.04 4.30
CA GLU A 86 12.20 8.44 2.97
C GLU A 86 10.85 7.74 2.85
N VAL A 87 10.53 6.82 3.77
CA VAL A 87 9.24 6.12 3.86
C VAL A 87 8.08 7.12 3.88
N ARG A 88 8.16 8.12 4.78
CA ARG A 88 7.10 9.13 4.93
C ARG A 88 6.88 9.94 3.65
N THR A 89 7.96 10.27 2.95
CA THR A 89 7.89 11.01 1.69
C THR A 89 7.29 10.16 0.58
N TYR A 90 7.74 8.90 0.47
CA TYR A 90 7.27 7.96 -0.53
C TYR A 90 5.79 7.63 -0.34
N TRP A 91 5.37 7.26 0.88
CA TRP A 91 3.97 7.01 1.21
C TRP A 91 3.09 8.21 0.87
N ARG A 92 3.47 9.42 1.32
CA ARG A 92 2.65 10.63 1.09
C ARG A 92 2.43 10.92 -0.39
N ARG A 93 3.41 10.63 -1.25
CA ARG A 93 3.32 10.82 -2.71
C ARG A 93 2.45 9.77 -3.38
N ASN A 94 2.41 8.55 -2.84
CA ASN A 94 1.75 7.41 -3.48
C ASN A 94 0.46 6.97 -2.80
N ARG A 95 0.04 7.60 -1.69
CA ARG A 95 -1.11 7.15 -0.88
C ARG A 95 -2.43 6.98 -1.63
N ILE A 96 -2.63 7.68 -2.75
CA ILE A 96 -3.84 7.52 -3.58
C ILE A 96 -3.94 6.13 -4.24
N LEU A 97 -2.83 5.41 -4.28
CA LEU A 97 -2.71 4.09 -4.90
C LEU A 97 -2.92 2.96 -3.88
N LEU A 98 -3.05 3.29 -2.60
CA LEU A 98 -3.21 2.34 -1.50
C LEU A 98 -4.69 2.13 -1.17
N SER A 99 -5.01 1.02 -0.52
CA SER A 99 -6.28 0.86 0.17
C SER A 99 -6.35 1.80 1.39
N ASP A 100 -7.56 2.20 1.76
CA ASP A 100 -7.79 3.12 2.89
C ASP A 100 -7.23 2.54 4.21
N GLU A 101 -7.29 1.22 4.38
CA GLU A 101 -6.76 0.52 5.55
C GLU A 101 -5.23 0.65 5.63
N ILE A 102 -4.51 0.34 4.55
CA ILE A 102 -3.05 0.45 4.50
C ILE A 102 -2.61 1.91 4.68
N ASP A 103 -3.28 2.87 4.01
CA ASP A 103 -3.00 4.30 4.18
C ASP A 103 -3.19 4.76 5.63
N HIS A 104 -4.27 4.33 6.28
CA HIS A 104 -4.56 4.66 7.66
C HIS A 104 -3.49 4.12 8.62
N LEU A 105 -3.11 2.84 8.46
CA LEU A 105 -2.11 2.20 9.32
C LEU A 105 -0.71 2.80 9.15
N ILE A 106 -0.28 3.05 7.91
CA ILE A 106 1.00 3.71 7.65
C ILE A 106 0.99 5.13 8.24
N ARG A 107 -0.12 5.88 8.09
CA ARG A 107 -0.26 7.21 8.69
C ARG A 107 -0.12 7.14 10.22
N ALA A 108 -0.80 6.19 10.86
CA ALA A 108 -0.74 6.02 12.31
C ALA A 108 0.68 5.69 12.79
N LEU A 109 1.32 4.70 12.17
CA LEU A 109 2.72 4.34 12.44
C LEU A 109 3.64 5.57 12.33
N LEU A 110 3.59 6.28 11.19
CA LEU A 110 4.51 7.39 10.94
C LEU A 110 4.23 8.61 11.81
N SER A 111 2.98 8.84 12.23
CA SER A 111 2.67 9.91 13.17
C SER A 111 3.39 9.75 14.51
N ASP A 112 3.59 8.51 14.96
CA ASP A 112 4.11 8.21 16.29
C ASP A 112 5.58 7.75 16.29
N ALA A 113 6.06 7.17 15.18
CA ALA A 113 7.37 6.47 15.13
C ALA A 113 8.57 7.37 15.37
N PHE A 114 8.58 8.54 14.77
CA PHE A 114 9.68 9.48 14.96
C PHE A 114 9.82 9.91 16.42
N LEU A 115 8.70 10.29 17.04
CA LEU A 115 8.70 10.75 18.44
C LEU A 115 9.01 9.60 19.39
N ALA A 116 8.52 8.38 19.14
CA ALA A 116 8.81 7.23 19.98
C ALA A 116 10.32 6.91 20.03
N VAL A 117 10.99 6.91 18.88
CA VAL A 117 12.44 6.63 18.82
C VAL A 117 13.27 7.82 19.34
N GLU A 118 12.86 9.07 19.07
CA GLU A 118 13.48 10.27 19.64
C GLU A 118 13.40 10.28 21.18
N ASN A 119 12.22 9.96 21.71
CA ASN A 119 11.98 9.92 23.15
C ASN A 119 12.70 8.75 23.82
N TYR A 120 12.89 7.62 23.12
CA TYR A 120 13.78 6.56 23.60
C TYR A 120 15.23 7.05 23.71
N GLY A 121 15.77 7.77 22.72
CA GLY A 121 17.10 8.38 22.83
C GLY A 121 17.22 9.29 24.07
N SER A 122 16.16 10.04 24.36
CA SER A 122 16.07 10.82 25.59
C SER A 122 15.99 9.95 26.85
N GLY A 123 15.26 8.82 26.80
CA GLY A 123 15.17 7.82 27.87
C GLY A 123 16.52 7.16 28.18
N GLU A 124 17.31 6.81 27.16
CA GLU A 124 18.65 6.25 27.33
C GLU A 124 19.61 7.28 27.99
N SER A 125 19.50 8.55 27.60
CA SER A 125 20.22 9.65 28.25
C SER A 125 19.83 9.81 29.74
N SER A 126 18.54 9.65 30.06
CA SER A 126 18.02 9.63 31.44
C SER A 126 18.48 8.41 32.23
N PHE A 127 18.54 7.22 31.62
CA PHE A 127 19.09 6.01 32.23
C PHE A 127 20.55 6.21 32.66
N LEU A 128 21.37 6.80 31.79
CA LEU A 128 22.76 7.14 32.11
C LEU A 128 22.89 8.15 33.26
N ARG A 129 21.84 8.91 33.57
CA ARG A 129 21.75 9.84 34.70
C ARG A 129 21.06 9.23 35.93
N GLY A 130 20.66 7.96 35.88
CA GLY A 130 20.04 7.21 36.98
C GLY A 130 18.51 7.26 37.03
N ASP A 131 17.83 7.79 36.01
CA ASP A 131 16.37 7.77 35.90
C ASP A 131 15.91 6.59 35.03
N PHE A 132 15.76 5.44 35.70
CA PHE A 132 15.44 4.16 35.09
C PHE A 132 13.96 4.04 34.68
N GLU A 133 13.05 4.62 35.47
CA GLU A 133 11.59 4.51 35.26
C GLU A 133 11.15 5.24 33.98
N TYR A 134 11.70 6.45 33.75
CA TYR A 134 11.45 7.18 32.50
C TYR A 134 12.00 6.42 31.29
N SER A 135 13.20 5.84 31.41
CA SER A 135 13.82 5.07 30.33
C SER A 135 12.99 3.85 29.92
N ASP A 136 12.58 3.03 30.89
CA ASP A 136 11.77 1.83 30.64
C ASP A 136 10.43 2.18 29.97
N THR A 137 9.80 3.28 30.41
CA THR A 137 8.54 3.76 29.84
C THR A 137 8.69 4.13 28.36
N GLN A 138 9.76 4.85 27.98
CA GLN A 138 9.98 5.23 26.59
C GLN A 138 10.34 4.04 25.71
N LYS A 139 11.13 3.09 26.25
CA LYS A 139 11.46 1.84 25.54
C LYS A 139 10.21 1.02 25.23
N GLN A 140 9.30 0.86 26.20
CA GLN A 140 8.05 0.12 25.99
C GLN A 140 7.16 0.76 24.91
N LYS A 141 7.05 2.09 24.89
CA LYS A 141 6.26 2.79 23.86
C LYS A 141 6.83 2.58 22.45
N ALA A 142 8.15 2.64 22.31
CA ALA A 142 8.82 2.39 21.03
C ALA A 142 8.67 0.93 20.57
N GLU A 143 8.77 -0.03 21.50
CA GLU A 143 8.54 -1.45 21.21
C GLU A 143 7.09 -1.77 20.83
N GLN A 144 6.11 -1.16 21.51
CA GLN A 144 4.69 -1.33 21.17
C GLN A 144 4.38 -0.84 19.76
N LEU A 145 4.94 0.31 19.38
CA LEU A 145 4.72 0.87 18.04
C LEU A 145 5.36 0.03 16.94
N LYS A 146 6.52 -0.59 17.20
CA LYS A 146 7.16 -1.53 16.26
C LYS A 146 6.23 -2.70 15.89
N GLN A 147 5.37 -3.15 16.82
CA GLN A 147 4.44 -4.26 16.59
C GLN A 147 3.39 -3.98 15.51
N SER A 148 3.14 -2.72 15.14
CA SER A 148 2.23 -2.42 14.04
C SER A 148 2.86 -2.64 12.66
N ILE A 149 4.19 -2.70 12.54
CA ILE A 149 4.86 -2.86 11.24
C ILE A 149 4.56 -4.23 10.62
N PRO A 150 4.70 -5.37 11.32
CA PRO A 150 4.37 -6.68 10.76
C PRO A 150 2.93 -6.77 10.21
N GLN A 151 1.97 -6.15 10.89
CA GLN A 151 0.57 -6.12 10.44
C GLN A 151 0.43 -5.37 9.10
N ILE A 152 1.13 -4.25 8.94
CA ILE A 152 1.15 -3.50 7.68
C ILE A 152 1.82 -4.32 6.58
N LEU A 153 2.92 -5.02 6.88
CA LEU A 153 3.62 -5.87 5.90
C LEU A 153 2.73 -7.01 5.39
N GLU A 154 1.96 -7.68 6.27
CA GLU A 154 1.03 -8.73 5.87
C GLU A 154 -0.09 -8.21 4.95
N LEU A 155 -0.63 -7.02 5.26
CA LEU A 155 -1.64 -6.38 4.41
C LEU A 155 -1.08 -5.97 3.05
N LEU A 156 0.14 -5.42 3.00
CA LEU A 156 0.82 -5.09 1.74
C LEU A 156 1.02 -6.33 0.87
N VAL A 157 1.41 -7.48 1.45
CA VAL A 157 1.53 -8.74 0.72
C VAL A 157 0.18 -9.23 0.18
N THR A 158 -0.86 -9.12 0.99
CA THR A 158 -2.22 -9.53 0.61
C THR A 158 -2.74 -8.68 -0.55
N ASP A 159 -2.68 -7.34 -0.42
CA ASP A 159 -3.09 -6.42 -1.49
C ASP A 159 -2.25 -6.64 -2.75
N PHE A 160 -0.94 -6.86 -2.62
CA PHE A 160 -0.07 -7.12 -3.76
C PHE A 160 -0.50 -8.38 -4.52
N ARG A 161 -0.71 -9.49 -3.81
CA ARG A 161 -1.17 -10.76 -4.40
C ARG A 161 -2.53 -10.62 -5.08
N ASP A 162 -3.44 -9.85 -4.48
CA ASP A 162 -4.73 -9.51 -5.10
C ASP A 162 -4.53 -8.71 -6.40
N LYS A 163 -3.58 -7.76 -6.46
CA LYS A 163 -3.29 -6.96 -7.67
C LYS A 163 -2.68 -7.79 -8.81
N ILE A 164 -1.85 -8.77 -8.50
CA ILE A 164 -1.21 -9.63 -9.50
C ILE A 164 -2.00 -10.91 -9.81
N GLY A 165 -3.17 -11.10 -9.19
CA GLY A 165 -4.05 -12.24 -9.47
C GLY A 165 -3.56 -13.58 -8.92
N VAL A 166 -2.79 -13.57 -7.82
CA VAL A 166 -2.25 -14.79 -7.17
C VAL A 166 -3.20 -15.37 -6.11
N THR A 167 -4.20 -14.62 -5.66
CA THR A 167 -5.19 -15.11 -4.69
C THR A 167 -6.35 -15.84 -5.37
N ASP A 168 -6.69 -17.03 -4.85
CA ASP A 168 -7.81 -17.89 -5.26
C ASP A 168 -9.20 -17.32 -4.90
N LYS A 169 -9.43 -16.01 -5.09
CA LYS A 169 -10.78 -15.41 -5.00
C LYS A 169 -11.61 -15.59 -6.28
N ASN A 170 -11.24 -16.57 -7.11
CA ASN A 170 -12.02 -17.01 -8.26
C ASN A 170 -12.50 -18.44 -8.02
N LEU A 171 -13.64 -18.57 -7.34
CA LEU A 171 -14.78 -19.42 -7.69
C LEU A 171 -16.02 -18.93 -6.95
#